data_AF-A0A936HZ73-F1
#
_entry.id   AF-A0A936HZ73-F1
#
_cell.length_a   1.000
_cell.length_b   1.000
_cell.length_c   1.000
_cell.angle_alpha   90.00
_cell.angle_beta   90.00
_cell.angle_gamma   90.00
#
_symmetry.space_group_name_H-M   'P 1'
#
loop_
_entity.id
_entity.type
_entity.pdbx_description
1 polymer ?
#
loop_
_entity_poly.entity_id
_entity_poly.type
_entity_poly.pdbx_seq_one_letter_code
_entity_poly.pdbx_strand_id
1 'polypeptide(L)' 'MLFAIFYVIAITILVLHFTGFLLRHDLEWIVLVLAVVTFPAVLYL' A
#
# COMPACT_ATOMS: atom_id res chain seq x y z
N MET A 1 6.83 -11.64 11.43
CA MET A 1 5.41 -11.20 11.58
C MET A 1 5.16 -9.82 10.95
N LEU A 2 6.07 -8.85 11.07
CA LEU A 2 5.91 -7.49 10.52
C LEU A 2 5.76 -7.46 8.99
N PHE A 3 6.46 -8.33 8.26
CA PHE A 3 6.29 -8.51 6.81
C PHE A 3 4.87 -8.95 6.42
N ALA A 4 4.23 -9.82 7.21
CA ALA A 4 2.85 -10.24 6.97
C ALA A 4 1.86 -9.08 7.21
N ILE A 5 2.10 -8.25 8.22
CA ILE A 5 1.31 -7.04 8.48
C ILE A 5 1.45 -6.05 7.31
N PHE A 6 2.66 -5.87 6.78
CA PHE A 6 2.90 -5.07 5.60
C PHE A 6 2.08 -5.56 4.40
N TYR A 7 2.03 -6.87 4.18
CA TYR A 7 1.21 -7.48 3.13
C TYR A 7 -0.29 -7.20 3.30
N VAL A 8 -0.82 -7.32 4.52
CA VAL A 8 -2.23 -7.02 4.80
C VAL A 8 -2.54 -5.56 4.48
N ILE A 9 -1.69 -4.63 4.92
CA ILE A 9 -1.84 -3.20 4.64
C ILE A 9 -1.77 -2.93 3.12
N ALA A 10 -0.80 -3.53 2.43
CA ALA A 10 -0.65 -3.38 0.99
C ALA A 10 -1.89 -3.86 0.23
N ILE A 11 -2.42 -5.03 0.58
CA ILE A 11 -3.65 -5.57 -0.01
C ILE A 11 -4.82 -4.63 0.26
N THR A 12 -5.00 -4.13 1.48
CA THR A 12 -6.07 -3.18 1.81
C THR A 12 -5.96 -1.91 0.96
N ILE A 13 -4.78 -1.31 0.85
CA ILE A 13 -4.56 -0.11 0.04
C ILE A 13 -4.88 -0.37 -1.44
N LEU A 14 -4.47 -1.53 -1.99
CA LEU A 14 -4.78 -1.90 -3.36
C LEU A 14 -6.29 -2.08 -3.57
N VAL A 15 -6.99 -2.73 -2.65
CA VAL A 15 -8.46 -2.86 -2.70
C VAL A 15 -9.13 -1.48 -2.66
N LEU A 16 -8.70 -0.58 -1.77
CA LEU A 16 -9.23 0.78 -1.71
C LEU A 16 -8.90 1.59 -2.98
N HIS A 17 -7.76 1.33 -3.63
CA HIS A 17 -7.39 1.96 -4.88
C HIS A 17 -8.31 1.51 -6.02
N PHE A 18 -8.49 0.20 -6.21
CA PHE A 18 -9.34 -0.35 -7.27
C PHE A 18 -10.83 -0.06 -7.08
N THR A 19 -11.30 0.13 -5.85
CA THR A 19 -12.68 0.57 -5.56
C THR A 19 -12.88 2.08 -5.78
N GLY A 20 -11.84 2.81 -6.18
CA GLY A 20 -11.85 4.26 -6.39
C GLY A 20 -11.98 5.07 -5.09
N PHE A 21 -11.85 4.43 -3.92
CA PHE A 21 -11.95 5.11 -2.63
C PHE A 21 -10.81 6.12 -2.44
N LEU A 22 -9.59 5.75 -2.85
CA LEU A 22 -8.43 6.65 -2.79
C LEU A 22 -8.62 7.90 -3.68
N LEU A 23 -9.14 7.70 -4.89
CA LEU A 23 -9.38 8.80 -5.83
C LEU A 23 -10.45 9.76 -5.29
N ARG A 24 -11.50 9.24 -4.65
CA ARG A 24 -12.57 10.06 -4.05
C ARG A 24 -12.14 10.89 -2.84
N HIS A 25 -10.99 10.56 -2.24
CA HIS A 25 -10.45 11.28 -1.08
C HIS A 25 -9.13 12.02 -1.38
N ASP A 26 -8.76 12.15 -2.66
CA ASP A 26 -7.46 12.73 -3.07
C ASP A 26 -6.23 12.02 -2.44
N LEU A 27 -6.37 10.72 -2.14
CA LEU A 27 -5.36 9.89 -1.47
C LEU A 27 -4.61 8.95 -2.42
N GLU A 28 -4.70 9.16 -3.74
CA GLU A 28 -4.07 8.29 -4.73
C GLU A 28 -2.53 8.23 -4.58
N TRP A 29 -1.93 9.29 -4.05
CA TRP A 29 -0.50 9.37 -3.71
C TRP A 29 -0.05 8.28 -2.72
N ILE A 30 -0.96 7.70 -1.92
CA ILE A 30 -0.65 6.59 -1.01
C ILE A 30 -0.14 5.37 -1.78
N VAL A 31 -0.62 5.14 -3.02
CA VAL A 31 -0.13 4.02 -3.85
C VAL A 31 1.33 4.24 -4.26
N LEU A 32 1.73 5.47 -4.56
CA LEU A 32 3.11 5.80 -4.88
C LEU A 32 4.03 5.59 -3.67
N VAL A 33 3.59 6.04 -2.48
CA VAL A 33 4.35 5.80 -1.24
C VAL A 33 4.44 4.32 -0.92
N LEU A 34 3.34 3.57 -1.07
CA LEU A 34 3.34 2.12 -0.93
C LEU A 34 4.35 1.47 -1.88
N ALA A 35 4.40 1.89 -3.15
CA ALA A 35 5.35 1.37 -4.12
C ALA A 35 6.80 1.62 -3.71
N VAL A 36 7.14 2.84 -3.27
CA VAL A 36 8.50 3.19 -2.81
C VAL A 36 8.89 2.39 -1.57
N VAL A 37 7.98 2.22 -0.61
CA VAL A 37 8.24 1.50 0.65
C VAL A 37 8.25 -0.01 0.46
N THR A 38 7.61 -0.54 -0.59
CA THR A 38 7.62 -1.98 -0.90
C THR A 38 9.04 -2.48 -1.17
N PHE A 39 9.88 -1.71 -1.87
CA PHE A 39 11.27 -2.10 -2.14
C PHE A 39 12.10 -2.36 -0.87
N PRO A 40 12.23 -1.41 0.07
CA PRO A 40 12.93 -1.68 1.32
C PRO A 40 12.22 -2.71 2.18
N ALA A 41 10.88 -2.79 2.15
CA ALA A 41 10.13 -3.81 2.89
C ALA A 41 10.40 -5.24 2.39
N VAL A 42 10.69 -5.45 1.11
CA VAL A 42 11.08 -6.77 0.59
C VAL A 42 12.55 -7.07 0.87
N LEU A 43 13.42 -6.06 0.89
CA LEU A 43 14.86 -6.25 1.05
C LEU A 43 15.31 -6.43 2.52
N TYR A 44 14.62 -5.82 3.47
CA TYR A 44 15.10 -5.72 4.86
C TYR A 44 14.17 -6.34 5.91
N LEU A 45 13.02 -6.90 5.52
CA LEU A 45 11.91 -7.27 6.41
C LEU A 45 11.48 -8.72 6.21
#